data_AF-A0A7J6QVK4-F1
#
_entry.id   AF-A0A7J6QVK4-F1
#
_cell.length_a   1.000
_cell.length_b   1.000
_cell.length_c   1.000
_cell.angle_alpha   90.00
_cell.angle_beta   90.00
_cell.angle_gamma   90.00
#
_symmetry.space_group_name_H-M   'P 1'
#
loop_
_entity.id
_entity.type
_entity.pdbx_description
1 polymer ?
#
loop_
_entity_poly.entity_id
_entity_poly.type
_entity_poly.pdbx_seq_one_letter_code
_entity_poly.pdbx_strand_id
1 'polypeptide(L)'
;MSLRRVYVEDMTNNLFSRFRSISYYDSFFVFGTAPVDTVVANGQASLNIFNRGYMNPLFTSRLVKRYNPVQRIMDYRTFLDFCIAWENRDTPQGAKYFWRILDWRGRGWIDRDDLSELAEAILNVVDSMPGICGPNGPPPVETLVSEIYDLLVVADDESNPEGRIALPHVLKHTRAFGTVVGFLANTDAFIEYEAREEIVHEKFSAKQEKEKKDKQYQQKLAFIEVGISPRDRF
;
A
#
# COMPACT_ATOMS: atom_id res chain seq x y z
N MET A 1 31.50 -2.81 -14.49
CA MET A 1 30.89 -3.34 -13.25
C MET A 1 29.38 -3.18 -13.33
N SER A 2 28.62 -4.16 -12.81
CA SER A 2 27.20 -4.05 -12.44
C SER A 2 26.11 -4.41 -13.47
N LEU A 3 26.17 -5.62 -14.04
CA LEU A 3 24.94 -6.37 -14.38
C LEU A 3 24.59 -7.42 -13.30
N ARG A 4 25.55 -7.76 -12.42
CA ARG A 4 25.37 -8.79 -11.38
C ARG A 4 24.70 -8.29 -10.10
N ARG A 5 24.52 -6.98 -9.93
CA ARG A 5 23.93 -6.37 -8.72
C ARG A 5 22.40 -6.30 -8.79
N VAL A 6 21.85 -6.15 -9.99
CA VAL A 6 20.40 -6.02 -10.22
C VAL A 6 19.66 -7.34 -10.00
N TYR A 7 20.28 -8.49 -10.34
CA TYR A 7 19.64 -9.80 -10.17
C TYR A 7 19.59 -10.34 -8.72
N VAL A 8 20.41 -9.81 -7.81
CA VAL A 8 20.51 -10.36 -6.44
C VAL A 8 19.41 -9.79 -5.53
N GLU A 9 19.01 -8.53 -5.71
CA GLU A 9 17.90 -7.92 -4.95
C GLU A 9 16.54 -8.56 -5.29
N ASP A 10 16.32 -8.89 -6.57
CA ASP A 10 15.09 -9.55 -7.03
C ASP A 10 14.93 -10.99 -6.52
N MET A 11 16.03 -11.73 -6.32
CA MET A 11 15.97 -13.09 -5.77
C MET A 11 15.73 -13.13 -4.26
N THR A 12 15.95 -12.03 -3.55
CA THR A 12 15.65 -11.92 -2.11
C THR A 12 14.24 -11.40 -1.84
N ASN A 13 13.62 -10.72 -2.82
CA ASN A 13 12.32 -10.05 -2.69
C ASN A 13 11.13 -10.85 -3.23
N ASN A 14 11.35 -12.06 -3.73
CA ASN A 14 10.28 -12.93 -4.18
C ASN A 14 9.76 -13.83 -3.04
N LEU A 15 8.48 -14.21 -3.12
CA LEU A 15 7.78 -15.11 -2.17
C LEU A 15 8.58 -16.39 -1.83
N PHE A 16 9.36 -16.89 -2.79
CA PHE A 16 10.12 -18.15 -2.70
C PHE A 16 11.54 -17.98 -2.17
N SER A 17 11.96 -16.76 -1.83
CA SER A 17 13.22 -16.53 -1.14
C SER A 17 13.21 -17.20 0.23
N ARG A 18 14.25 -17.96 0.53
CA ARG A 18 14.39 -18.77 1.75
C ARG A 18 14.21 -17.98 3.05
N PHE A 19 14.58 -16.70 3.03
CA PHE A 19 14.40 -15.78 4.16
C PHE A 19 12.94 -15.34 4.32
N ARG A 20 12.27 -15.08 3.21
CA ARG A 20 10.87 -14.66 3.19
C ARG A 20 9.95 -15.82 3.61
N SER A 21 10.20 -17.04 3.12
CA SER A 21 9.40 -18.23 3.47
C SER A 21 9.32 -18.51 4.98
N ILE A 22 10.38 -18.19 5.74
CA ILE A 22 10.39 -18.33 7.21
C ILE A 22 9.49 -17.25 7.84
N SER A 23 9.62 -15.99 7.41
CA SER A 23 8.74 -14.90 7.89
C SER A 23 7.26 -15.14 7.58
N TYR A 24 6.95 -15.71 6.41
CA TYR A 24 5.59 -16.13 6.05
C TYR A 24 5.05 -17.20 7.02
N TYR A 25 5.88 -18.17 7.39
CA TYR A 25 5.48 -19.25 8.29
C TYR A 25 5.26 -18.76 9.72
N ASP A 26 6.12 -17.84 10.22
CA ASP A 26 5.95 -17.22 11.53
C ASP A 26 4.67 -16.38 11.60
N SER A 27 4.37 -15.60 10.56
CA SER A 27 3.10 -14.86 10.46
C SER A 27 1.89 -15.81 10.43
N PHE A 28 1.97 -16.94 9.71
CA PHE A 28 0.88 -17.90 9.63
C PHE A 28 0.48 -18.49 10.99
N PHE A 29 1.44 -18.75 11.88
CA PHE A 29 1.14 -19.38 13.18
C PHE A 29 0.16 -18.56 14.02
N VAL A 30 0.15 -17.23 13.86
CA VAL A 30 -0.81 -16.34 14.53
C VAL A 30 -2.24 -16.53 13.96
N PHE A 31 -2.38 -16.78 12.65
CA PHE A 31 -3.68 -16.97 12.00
C PHE A 31 -4.23 -18.40 12.05
N GLY A 32 -3.35 -19.39 12.18
CA GLY A 32 -3.70 -20.81 12.09
C GLY A 32 -4.10 -21.45 13.43
N THR A 33 -3.96 -20.74 14.55
CA THR A 33 -4.09 -21.31 15.90
C THR A 33 -5.35 -20.90 16.65
N ALA A 34 -6.02 -19.81 16.24
CA ALA A 34 -7.25 -19.33 16.85
C ALA A 34 -8.18 -18.67 15.81
N PRO A 35 -9.50 -18.62 16.08
CA PRO A 35 -10.44 -17.88 15.24
C PRO A 35 -10.02 -16.41 15.10
N VAL A 36 -10.10 -15.86 13.89
CA VAL A 36 -9.66 -14.50 13.56
C VAL A 36 -10.31 -13.45 14.46
N ASP A 37 -11.58 -13.63 14.82
CA ASP A 37 -12.29 -12.66 15.67
C ASP A 37 -11.73 -12.67 17.10
N THR A 38 -11.25 -13.81 17.59
CA THR A 38 -10.55 -13.93 18.87
C THR A 38 -9.17 -13.28 18.80
N VAL A 39 -8.43 -13.50 17.70
CA VAL A 39 -7.12 -12.86 17.45
C VAL A 39 -7.29 -11.33 17.39
N VAL A 40 -8.33 -10.86 16.70
CA VAL A 40 -8.66 -9.44 16.60
C VAL A 40 -9.09 -8.87 17.96
N ALA A 41 -9.97 -9.54 18.69
CA ALA A 41 -10.46 -9.07 19.99
C ALA A 41 -9.35 -9.00 21.07
N ASN A 42 -8.35 -9.87 20.99
CA ASN A 42 -7.24 -9.91 21.95
C ASN A 42 -6.17 -8.82 21.70
N GLY A 43 -6.41 -7.86 20.80
CA GLY A 43 -5.43 -6.83 20.45
C GLY A 43 -4.22 -7.37 19.67
N GLN A 44 -4.19 -8.68 19.40
CA GLN A 44 -3.27 -9.28 18.43
C GLN A 44 -3.70 -8.99 16.99
N ALA A 45 -4.83 -8.27 16.80
CA ALA A 45 -5.37 -7.75 15.55
C ALA A 45 -4.37 -6.95 14.72
N SER A 46 -3.37 -6.41 15.40
CA SER A 46 -2.20 -5.81 14.82
C SER A 46 -1.29 -6.96 14.34
N LEU A 47 -1.79 -7.69 13.34
CA LEU A 47 -1.09 -8.81 12.73
C LEU A 47 0.01 -8.22 11.89
N ASN A 48 1.22 -8.27 12.42
CA ASN A 48 2.41 -7.83 11.72
C ASN A 48 2.76 -8.83 10.61
N ILE A 49 1.93 -8.87 9.57
CA ILE A 49 2.18 -9.74 8.42
C ILE A 49 3.42 -9.19 7.71
N PHE A 50 4.42 -10.05 7.51
CA PHE A 50 5.68 -9.73 6.84
C PHE A 50 6.63 -8.80 7.62
N ASN A 51 6.42 -8.59 8.92
CA ASN A 51 7.14 -7.56 9.67
C ASN A 51 6.96 -6.14 9.05
N ARG A 52 5.81 -5.90 8.41
CA ARG A 52 5.43 -4.67 7.69
C ARG A 52 4.12 -4.10 8.22
N GLY A 53 4.14 -3.64 9.46
CA GLY A 53 3.00 -2.96 10.05
C GLY A 53 1.80 -3.86 10.28
N TYR A 54 0.73 -3.26 10.75
CA TYR A 54 -0.42 -3.94 11.29
C TYR A 54 -1.55 -4.02 10.26
N MET A 55 -2.21 -5.17 10.18
CA MET A 55 -3.35 -5.32 9.27
C MET A 55 -4.61 -4.68 9.84
N ASN A 56 -5.46 -4.21 8.93
CA ASN A 56 -6.80 -3.77 9.28
C ASN A 56 -7.61 -4.96 9.85
N PRO A 57 -8.14 -4.86 11.08
CA PRO A 57 -8.86 -5.94 11.72
C PRO A 57 -10.13 -6.34 10.97
N LEU A 58 -10.87 -5.36 10.43
CA LEU A 58 -12.09 -5.60 9.68
C LEU A 58 -11.79 -6.27 8.34
N PHE A 59 -10.74 -5.82 7.64
CA PHE A 59 -10.27 -6.46 6.41
C PHE A 59 -9.89 -7.93 6.65
N THR A 60 -9.15 -8.18 7.73
CA THR A 60 -8.69 -9.53 8.10
C THR A 60 -9.86 -10.45 8.44
N SER A 61 -10.83 -9.98 9.22
CA SER A 61 -12.05 -10.73 9.53
C SER A 61 -12.83 -11.08 8.25
N ARG A 62 -12.99 -10.10 7.32
CA ARG A 62 -13.64 -10.33 6.02
C ARG A 62 -12.88 -11.37 5.16
N LEU A 63 -11.56 -11.29 5.11
CA LEU A 63 -10.70 -12.26 4.39
C LEU A 63 -10.92 -13.68 4.92
N VAL A 64 -10.79 -13.89 6.23
CA VAL A 64 -10.88 -15.23 6.81
C VAL A 64 -12.31 -15.77 6.72
N LYS A 65 -13.32 -14.94 6.97
CA LYS A 65 -14.73 -15.34 6.85
C LYS A 65 -15.09 -15.77 5.42
N ARG A 66 -14.46 -15.17 4.41
CA ARG A 66 -14.70 -15.51 2.99
C ARG A 66 -14.22 -16.92 2.65
N TYR A 67 -13.04 -17.31 3.13
CA TYR A 67 -12.40 -18.58 2.75
C TYR A 67 -12.65 -19.71 3.76
N ASN A 68 -12.85 -19.39 5.03
CA ASN A 68 -13.19 -20.34 6.08
C ASN A 68 -14.34 -19.81 6.98
N PRO A 69 -15.59 -19.78 6.47
CA PRO A 69 -16.73 -19.18 7.17
C PRO A 69 -17.12 -19.89 8.48
N VAL A 70 -16.79 -21.18 8.61
CA VAL A 70 -17.19 -22.02 9.74
C VAL A 70 -16.19 -21.90 10.89
N GLN A 71 -14.93 -22.25 10.64
CA GLN A 71 -13.92 -22.27 11.72
C GLN A 71 -13.35 -20.88 11.99
N ARG A 72 -13.44 -19.97 11.01
CA ARG A 72 -12.84 -18.63 11.05
C ARG A 72 -11.34 -18.64 11.37
N ILE A 73 -10.65 -19.70 10.99
CA ILE A 73 -9.19 -19.88 11.11
C ILE A 73 -8.63 -19.81 9.69
N MET A 74 -7.48 -19.17 9.49
CA MET A 74 -6.83 -19.18 8.18
C MET A 74 -6.04 -20.48 8.03
N ASP A 75 -6.28 -21.24 6.96
CA ASP A 75 -5.43 -22.36 6.57
C ASP A 75 -4.21 -21.86 5.78
N TYR A 76 -3.12 -22.63 5.81
CA TYR A 76 -1.85 -22.21 5.22
C TYR A 76 -1.95 -21.92 3.71
N ARG A 77 -2.81 -22.67 3.00
CA ARG A 77 -3.04 -22.45 1.58
C ARG A 77 -3.69 -21.09 1.33
N THR A 78 -4.78 -20.76 2.04
CA THR A 78 -5.42 -19.44 1.93
C THR A 78 -4.47 -18.31 2.30
N PHE A 79 -3.62 -18.53 3.32
CA PHE A 79 -2.59 -17.56 3.68
C PHE A 79 -1.59 -17.33 2.53
N LEU A 80 -1.12 -18.38 1.87
CA LEU A 80 -0.23 -18.25 0.71
C LEU A 80 -0.92 -17.57 -0.48
N ASP A 81 -2.18 -17.93 -0.76
CA ASP A 81 -2.98 -17.28 -1.81
C ASP A 81 -3.13 -15.77 -1.54
N PHE A 82 -3.35 -15.39 -0.28
CA PHE A 82 -3.33 -13.98 0.15
C PHE A 82 -1.97 -13.33 -0.09
N CYS A 83 -0.87 -13.98 0.29
CA CYS A 83 0.48 -13.42 0.11
C CYS A 83 0.81 -13.17 -1.36
N ILE A 84 0.48 -14.13 -2.23
CA ILE A 84 0.65 -14.00 -3.68
C ILE A 84 -0.20 -12.84 -4.22
N ALA A 85 -1.47 -12.77 -3.80
CA ALA A 85 -2.35 -11.68 -4.21
C ALA A 85 -1.82 -10.32 -3.74
N TRP A 86 -1.31 -10.23 -2.51
CA TRP A 86 -0.78 -9.02 -1.91
C TRP A 86 0.43 -8.46 -2.66
N GLU A 87 1.38 -9.33 -3.02
CA GLU A 87 2.53 -8.94 -3.84
C GLU A 87 2.15 -8.47 -5.25
N ASN A 88 1.05 -9.01 -5.79
CA ASN A 88 0.56 -8.74 -7.15
C ASN A 88 -0.74 -7.92 -7.14
N ARG A 89 -0.97 -7.09 -6.12
CA ARG A 89 -2.24 -6.36 -5.92
C ARG A 89 -2.55 -5.35 -7.02
N ASP A 90 -1.53 -4.92 -7.76
CA ASP A 90 -1.58 -4.04 -8.92
C ASP A 90 -1.84 -4.78 -10.24
N THR A 91 -1.97 -6.11 -10.22
CA THR A 91 -2.35 -6.94 -11.36
C THR A 91 -3.85 -7.24 -11.38
N PRO A 92 -4.46 -7.51 -12.56
CA PRO A 92 -5.89 -7.84 -12.63
C PRO A 92 -6.29 -9.05 -11.78
N GLN A 93 -5.39 -10.00 -11.59
CA GLN A 93 -5.60 -11.20 -10.78
C GLN A 93 -5.64 -10.85 -9.29
N GLY A 94 -4.67 -10.06 -8.81
CA GLY A 94 -4.67 -9.55 -7.44
C GLY A 94 -5.88 -8.67 -7.15
N ALA A 95 -6.22 -7.76 -8.07
CA ALA A 95 -7.41 -6.93 -7.92
C ALA A 95 -8.70 -7.75 -7.84
N LYS A 96 -8.86 -8.81 -8.63
CA LYS A 96 -10.01 -9.74 -8.51
C LYS A 96 -10.04 -10.46 -7.17
N TYR A 97 -8.89 -10.82 -6.63
CA TYR A 97 -8.79 -11.44 -5.31
C TYR A 97 -9.29 -10.47 -4.23
N PHE A 98 -8.80 -9.24 -4.22
CA PHE A 98 -9.19 -8.24 -3.22
C PHE A 98 -10.60 -7.70 -3.41
N TRP A 99 -11.08 -7.61 -4.64
CA TRP A 99 -12.48 -7.31 -4.94
C TRP A 99 -13.44 -8.22 -4.17
N ARG A 100 -13.15 -9.53 -4.13
CA ARG A 100 -13.98 -10.51 -3.42
C ARG A 100 -13.97 -10.35 -1.89
N ILE A 101 -12.99 -9.63 -1.35
CA ILE A 101 -12.87 -9.33 0.07
C ILE A 101 -13.58 -8.01 0.39
N LEU A 102 -13.48 -7.01 -0.50
CA LEU A 102 -14.14 -5.72 -0.35
C LEU A 102 -15.65 -5.79 -0.59
N ASP A 103 -16.10 -6.51 -1.63
CA ASP A 103 -17.52 -6.83 -1.88
C ASP A 103 -18.00 -7.95 -0.95
N TRP A 104 -17.90 -7.69 0.36
CA TRP A 104 -18.21 -8.67 1.39
C TRP A 104 -19.72 -8.96 1.50
N ARG A 105 -20.55 -8.00 1.09
CA ARG A 105 -22.02 -8.12 1.00
C ARG A 105 -22.45 -8.91 -0.24
N GLY A 106 -21.55 -9.10 -1.22
CA GLY A 106 -21.84 -9.83 -2.45
C GLY A 106 -22.82 -9.11 -3.38
N ARG A 107 -22.84 -7.78 -3.35
CA ARG A 107 -23.75 -6.95 -4.15
C ARG A 107 -23.27 -6.80 -5.60
N GLY A 108 -22.01 -7.12 -5.88
CA GLY A 108 -21.37 -6.89 -7.18
C GLY A 108 -20.86 -5.45 -7.35
N TRP A 109 -20.97 -4.63 -6.30
CA TRP A 109 -20.48 -3.26 -6.23
C TRP A 109 -20.14 -2.88 -4.78
N ILE A 110 -19.27 -1.89 -4.63
CA ILE A 110 -18.93 -1.26 -3.36
C ILE A 110 -19.30 0.22 -3.41
N ASP A 111 -19.74 0.78 -2.29
CA ASP A 111 -20.10 2.19 -2.11
C ASP A 111 -19.20 2.90 -1.10
N ARG A 112 -19.55 4.14 -0.77
CA ARG A 112 -18.88 4.92 0.27
C ARG A 112 -18.98 4.23 1.61
N ASP A 113 -20.14 3.67 1.98
CA ASP A 113 -20.34 3.05 3.28
C ASP A 113 -19.44 1.82 3.48
N ASP A 114 -19.31 0.96 2.45
CA ASP A 114 -18.39 -0.19 2.45
C ASP A 114 -16.94 0.22 2.72
N LEU A 115 -16.53 1.35 2.13
CA LEU A 115 -15.18 1.91 2.25
C LEU A 115 -14.98 2.65 3.57
N SER A 116 -15.98 3.40 4.05
CA SER A 116 -15.97 4.09 5.33
C SER A 116 -15.75 3.12 6.49
N GLU A 117 -16.42 1.97 6.50
CA GLU A 117 -16.22 0.94 7.54
C GLU A 117 -14.76 0.46 7.60
N LEU A 118 -14.11 0.28 6.44
CA LEU A 118 -12.69 -0.13 6.37
C LEU A 118 -11.75 1.01 6.72
N ALA A 119 -12.03 2.23 6.24
CA ALA A 119 -11.27 3.44 6.52
C ALA A 119 -11.25 3.73 8.03
N GLU A 120 -12.41 3.70 8.69
CA GLU A 120 -12.51 3.86 10.13
C GLU A 120 -11.68 2.80 10.88
N ALA A 121 -11.78 1.53 10.45
CA ALA A 121 -11.03 0.45 11.08
C ALA A 121 -9.50 0.61 10.96
N ILE A 122 -8.97 1.11 9.83
CA ILE A 122 -7.52 1.35 9.71
C ILE A 122 -7.09 2.60 10.48
N LEU A 123 -7.87 3.68 10.44
CA LEU A 123 -7.54 4.92 11.13
C LEU A 123 -7.51 4.73 12.66
N ASN A 124 -8.42 3.92 13.22
CA ASN A 124 -8.39 3.54 14.63
C ASN A 124 -7.09 2.80 15.02
N VAL A 125 -6.57 1.96 14.13
CA VAL A 125 -5.30 1.25 14.36
C VAL A 125 -4.13 2.23 14.29
N VAL A 126 -4.12 3.14 13.31
CA VAL A 126 -3.08 4.16 13.14
C VAL A 126 -3.07 5.16 14.30
N ASP A 127 -4.24 5.61 14.78
CA ASP A 127 -4.37 6.52 15.93
C ASP A 127 -3.83 5.90 17.23
N SER A 128 -3.95 4.58 17.38
CA SER A 128 -3.39 3.85 18.52
C SER A 128 -1.86 3.75 18.50
N MET A 129 -1.19 4.11 17.38
CA MET A 129 0.26 4.03 17.26
C MET A 129 0.94 5.33 17.70
N PRO A 130 1.89 5.25 18.65
CA PRO A 130 2.59 6.43 19.13
C PRO A 130 3.48 7.04 18.04
N GLY A 131 3.31 8.33 17.80
CA GLY A 131 4.17 9.12 16.91
C GLY A 131 3.86 9.00 15.41
N ILE A 132 2.76 8.34 15.03
CA ILE A 132 2.33 8.26 13.63
C ILE A 132 1.43 9.45 13.28
N CYS A 133 0.38 9.68 14.07
CA CYS A 133 -0.49 10.82 13.88
C CYS A 133 0.13 12.09 14.49
N GLY A 134 -0.06 13.22 13.79
CA GLY A 134 0.27 14.54 14.32
C GLY A 134 -0.64 14.94 15.49
N PRO A 135 -0.47 16.15 16.04
CA PRO A 135 -1.26 16.63 17.19
C PRO A 135 -2.77 16.72 16.93
N ASN A 136 -3.20 16.68 15.65
CA ASN A 136 -4.59 16.74 15.24
C ASN A 136 -5.24 15.35 15.06
N GLY A 137 -4.50 14.26 15.33
CA GLY A 137 -4.99 12.90 15.11
C GLY A 137 -5.00 12.49 13.63
N PRO A 138 -5.62 11.34 13.29
CA PRO A 138 -5.80 10.88 11.92
C PRO A 138 -6.72 11.82 11.11
N PRO A 139 -6.64 11.80 9.77
CA PRO A 139 -7.58 12.52 8.92
C PRO A 139 -9.02 11.99 9.11
N PRO A 140 -10.06 12.81 8.87
CA PRO A 140 -11.44 12.36 8.86
C PRO A 140 -11.67 11.23 7.85
N VAL A 141 -12.55 10.28 8.20
CA VAL A 141 -12.90 9.12 7.34
C VAL A 141 -13.39 9.58 5.97
N GLU A 142 -14.22 10.62 5.93
CA GLU A 142 -14.82 11.16 4.70
C GLU A 142 -13.78 11.72 3.75
N THR A 143 -12.69 12.29 4.28
CA THR A 143 -11.56 12.79 3.48
C THR A 143 -10.86 11.64 2.80
N LEU A 144 -10.52 10.58 3.54
CA LEU A 144 -9.87 9.39 2.99
C LEU A 144 -10.76 8.69 1.95
N VAL A 145 -12.06 8.59 2.20
CA VAL A 145 -13.01 8.01 1.25
C VAL A 145 -13.14 8.86 -0.01
N SER A 146 -13.17 10.20 0.11
CA SER A 146 -13.21 11.08 -1.07
C SER A 146 -11.94 10.95 -1.91
N GLU A 147 -10.78 10.86 -1.26
CA GLU A 147 -9.51 10.60 -1.93
C GLU A 147 -9.48 9.25 -2.66
N ILE A 148 -10.06 8.19 -2.08
CA ILE A 148 -10.24 6.90 -2.77
C ILE A 148 -11.05 7.07 -4.06
N TYR A 149 -12.12 7.86 -4.01
CA TYR A 149 -12.97 8.10 -5.19
C TYR A 149 -12.20 8.88 -6.27
N ASP A 150 -11.41 9.87 -5.87
CA ASP A 150 -10.55 10.63 -6.78
C ASP A 150 -9.48 9.75 -7.43
N LEU A 151 -8.82 8.88 -6.65
CA LEU A 151 -7.83 7.93 -7.15
C LEU A 151 -8.41 6.94 -8.16
N LEU A 152 -9.63 6.47 -7.89
CA LEU A 152 -10.32 5.52 -8.77
C LEU A 152 -11.05 6.22 -9.92
N VAL A 153 -11.05 7.56 -9.97
CA VAL A 153 -11.74 8.35 -10.99
C VAL A 153 -13.19 7.90 -11.11
N VAL A 154 -13.88 7.78 -9.98
CA VAL A 154 -15.28 7.39 -9.92
C VAL A 154 -16.11 8.60 -10.29
N ALA A 155 -16.75 8.55 -11.46
CA ALA A 155 -17.65 9.62 -11.88
C ALA A 155 -18.90 9.65 -10.97
N ASP A 156 -19.27 10.86 -10.57
CA ASP A 156 -20.51 11.23 -9.89
C ASP A 156 -21.51 11.84 -10.90
N ASP A 157 -21.51 11.33 -12.13
CA ASP A 157 -22.37 11.80 -13.21
C ASP A 157 -23.72 11.07 -13.27
N GLU A 158 -24.58 11.46 -14.23
CA GLU A 158 -25.90 10.85 -14.43
C GLU A 158 -25.84 9.33 -14.69
N SER A 159 -24.69 8.79 -15.12
CA SER A 159 -24.51 7.35 -15.36
C SER A 159 -24.24 6.55 -14.08
N ASN A 160 -23.76 7.21 -13.02
CA ASN A 160 -23.49 6.60 -11.72
C ASN A 160 -23.81 7.54 -10.54
N PRO A 161 -25.09 7.90 -10.35
CA PRO A 161 -25.50 8.88 -9.32
C PRO A 161 -25.24 8.40 -7.89
N GLU A 162 -25.10 7.09 -7.71
CA GLU A 162 -24.81 6.47 -6.41
C GLU A 162 -23.30 6.24 -6.17
N GLY A 163 -22.44 6.60 -7.12
CA GLY A 163 -20.98 6.43 -6.99
C GLY A 163 -20.54 4.98 -6.83
N ARG A 164 -21.33 4.01 -7.32
CA ARG A 164 -21.04 2.58 -7.15
C ARG A 164 -19.77 2.22 -7.92
N ILE A 165 -18.84 1.57 -7.24
CA ILE A 165 -17.64 1.00 -7.86
C ILE A 165 -17.95 -0.46 -8.16
N ALA A 166 -17.78 -0.92 -9.40
CA ALA A 166 -17.98 -2.31 -9.79
C ALA A 166 -16.67 -2.96 -10.26
N LEU A 167 -16.64 -4.29 -10.32
CA LEU A 167 -15.44 -5.03 -10.74
C LEU A 167 -14.86 -4.55 -12.10
N PRO A 168 -15.64 -4.30 -13.17
CA PRO A 168 -15.09 -3.79 -14.42
C PRO A 168 -14.32 -2.46 -14.26
N HIS A 169 -14.82 -1.56 -13.41
CA HIS A 169 -14.15 -0.30 -13.08
C HIS A 169 -12.81 -0.54 -12.39
N VAL A 170 -12.80 -1.44 -11.39
CA VAL A 170 -11.59 -1.87 -10.69
C VAL A 170 -10.56 -2.49 -11.64
N LEU A 171 -10.99 -3.30 -12.61
CA LEU A 171 -10.09 -3.90 -13.60
C LEU A 171 -9.51 -2.89 -14.59
N LYS A 172 -10.21 -1.77 -14.83
CA LYS A 172 -9.67 -0.65 -15.62
C LYS A 172 -8.64 0.14 -14.82
N HIS A 173 -8.88 0.32 -13.52
CA HIS A 173 -8.06 1.11 -12.60
C HIS A 173 -7.24 0.24 -11.64
N THR A 174 -6.73 -0.90 -12.11
CA THR A 174 -6.11 -1.94 -11.25
C THR A 174 -4.95 -1.43 -10.40
N ARG A 175 -4.08 -0.58 -10.96
CA ARG A 175 -2.94 -0.03 -10.22
C ARG A 175 -3.40 0.89 -9.07
N ALA A 176 -4.35 1.78 -9.34
CA ALA A 176 -4.92 2.67 -8.33
C ALA A 176 -5.68 1.87 -7.26
N PHE A 177 -6.43 0.85 -7.68
CA PHE A 177 -7.10 -0.06 -6.77
C PHE A 177 -6.12 -0.85 -5.88
N GLY A 178 -4.98 -1.28 -6.42
CA GLY A 178 -3.92 -1.91 -5.62
C GLY A 178 -3.38 -0.98 -4.53
N THR A 179 -3.26 0.33 -4.80
CA THR A 179 -2.92 1.35 -3.79
C THR A 179 -4.02 1.47 -2.73
N VAL A 180 -5.29 1.59 -3.15
CA VAL A 180 -6.44 1.66 -2.25
C VAL A 180 -6.51 0.44 -1.32
N VAL A 181 -6.38 -0.77 -1.87
CA VAL A 181 -6.30 -2.00 -1.08
C VAL A 181 -5.13 -1.95 -0.10
N GLY A 182 -3.98 -1.45 -0.55
CA GLY A 182 -2.78 -1.34 0.28
C GLY A 182 -3.05 -0.55 1.57
N PHE A 183 -3.45 0.71 1.43
CA PHE A 183 -3.62 1.57 2.61
C PHE A 183 -4.90 1.29 3.40
N LEU A 184 -5.94 0.68 2.81
CA LEU A 184 -7.10 0.22 3.57
C LEU A 184 -6.82 -1.04 4.40
N ALA A 185 -5.90 -1.89 3.94
CA ALA A 185 -5.66 -3.19 4.56
C ALA A 185 -4.45 -3.22 5.51
N ASN A 186 -3.49 -2.30 5.41
CA ASN A 186 -2.23 -2.36 6.14
C ASN A 186 -1.69 -0.97 6.52
N THR A 187 -1.19 -0.83 7.75
CA THR A 187 -0.74 0.47 8.26
C THR A 187 0.56 0.97 7.65
N ASP A 188 1.52 0.11 7.31
CA ASP A 188 2.75 0.57 6.66
C ASP A 188 2.43 1.13 5.28
N ALA A 189 1.59 0.43 4.51
CA ALA A 189 1.12 0.92 3.23
C ALA A 189 0.31 2.21 3.34
N PHE A 190 -0.41 2.41 4.45
CA PHE A 190 -1.08 3.68 4.76
C PHE A 190 -0.09 4.80 5.06
N ILE A 191 0.89 4.56 5.94
CA ILE A 191 1.92 5.54 6.31
C ILE A 191 2.76 5.93 5.08
N GLU A 192 3.17 4.95 4.27
CA GLU A 192 3.87 5.19 3.00
C GLU A 192 3.04 6.04 2.04
N TYR A 193 1.72 5.85 2.02
CA TYR A 193 0.82 6.62 1.19
C TYR A 193 0.64 8.05 1.70
N GLU A 194 0.49 8.27 3.00
CA GLU A 194 0.40 9.62 3.59
C GLU A 194 1.72 10.40 3.40
N ALA A 195 2.86 9.75 3.62
CA ALA A 195 4.18 10.36 3.46
C ALA A 195 4.60 10.56 1.98
N ARG A 196 3.79 10.12 1.01
CA ARG A 196 4.16 10.12 -0.41
C ARG A 196 4.48 11.52 -0.94
N GLU A 197 3.75 12.54 -0.50
CA GLU A 197 3.91 13.90 -0.99
C GLU A 197 5.24 14.50 -0.50
N GLU A 198 5.64 14.19 0.74
CA GLU A 198 6.93 14.58 1.30
C GLU A 198 8.09 13.90 0.55
N ILE A 199 7.98 12.59 0.32
CA ILE A 199 8.98 11.81 -0.43
C ILE A 199 9.12 12.34 -1.87
N VAL A 200 8.00 12.70 -2.50
CA VAL A 200 7.99 13.28 -3.84
C VAL A 200 8.68 14.65 -3.83
N HIS A 201 8.37 15.51 -2.86
CA HIS A 201 8.99 16.82 -2.70
C HIS A 201 10.52 16.74 -2.49
N GLU A 202 10.98 15.81 -1.64
CA GLU A 202 12.41 15.55 -1.41
C GLU A 202 13.13 15.12 -2.69
N LYS A 203 12.54 14.18 -3.44
CA LYS A 203 13.11 13.69 -4.71
C LYS A 203 13.20 14.80 -5.76
N PHE A 204 12.18 15.65 -5.87
CA PHE A 204 12.21 16.81 -6.77
C PHE A 204 13.30 17.81 -6.36
N SER A 205 13.44 18.09 -5.07
CA SER A 205 14.46 19.00 -4.54
C SER A 205 15.88 18.48 -4.82
N ALA A 206 16.13 17.20 -4.55
CA ALA A 206 17.42 16.55 -4.81
C ALA A 206 17.78 16.55 -6.31
N LYS A 207 16.78 16.35 -7.19
CA LYS A 207 16.98 16.41 -8.65
C LYS A 207 17.41 17.82 -9.10
N GLN A 208 16.77 18.87 -8.59
CA GLN A 208 17.14 20.26 -8.90
C GLN A 208 18.55 20.61 -8.41
N GLU A 209 18.95 20.15 -7.23
CA GLU A 209 20.31 20.34 -6.73
C GLU A 209 21.36 19.65 -7.60
N LYS A 210 21.06 18.44 -8.06
CA LYS A 210 21.92 17.70 -8.99
C LYS A 210 22.08 18.45 -10.31
N GLU A 211 20.98 18.92 -10.89
CA GLU A 211 21.00 19.69 -12.15
C GLU A 211 21.77 21.02 -12.01
N LYS A 212 21.67 21.70 -10.85
CA LYS A 212 22.46 22.90 -10.56
C LYS A 212 23.96 22.60 -10.48
N LYS A 213 24.34 21.52 -9.78
CA LYS A 213 25.75 21.08 -9.67
C LYS A 213 26.32 20.67 -11.03
N ASP A 214 25.53 19.97 -11.84
CA ASP A 214 25.94 19.55 -13.19
C ASP A 214 26.16 20.77 -14.10
N LYS A 215 25.24 21.76 -14.11
CA LYS A 215 25.43 23.02 -14.85
C LYS A 215 26.67 23.79 -14.40
N GLN A 216 26.91 23.86 -13.08
CA GLN A 216 28.09 24.52 -12.53
C GLN A 216 29.40 23.81 -12.94
N TYR A 217 29.40 22.48 -12.99
CA TYR A 217 30.53 21.68 -13.45
C TYR A 217 30.80 21.90 -14.94
N GLN A 218 29.77 21.86 -15.78
CA GLN A 218 29.90 22.14 -17.22
C GLN A 218 30.42 23.55 -17.48
N GLN A 219 29.96 24.54 -16.70
CA GLN A 219 30.47 25.91 -16.80
C GLN A 219 31.96 25.98 -16.44
N LYS A 220 32.40 25.30 -15.37
CA LYS A 220 33.82 25.22 -15.00
C LYS A 220 34.67 24.54 -16.08
N LEU A 221 34.17 23.47 -16.70
CA LEU A 221 34.86 22.81 -17.82
C LEU A 221 35.01 23.74 -19.02
N ALA A 222 33.94 24.46 -19.40
CA ALA A 222 33.99 25.43 -20.49
C ALA A 222 35.02 26.54 -20.24
N PHE A 223 35.18 27.01 -18.99
CA PHE A 223 36.24 27.97 -18.64
C PHE A 223 37.65 27.39 -18.79
N ILE A 224 37.83 26.11 -18.49
CA ILE A 224 39.12 25.42 -18.63
C ILE A 224 39.46 25.18 -20.10
N GLU A 225 38.48 24.79 -20.93
CA GLU A 225 38.67 24.52 -22.36
C GLU A 225 38.94 25.78 -23.20
N VAL A 226 38.42 26.94 -22.79
CA VAL A 226 38.61 28.23 -23.50
C VAL A 226 39.91 28.94 -23.09
N GLY A 227 40.67 28.40 -22.12
CA GLY A 227 41.99 28.93 -21.75
C GLY A 227 41.99 30.31 -21.09
N ILE A 228 40.84 30.80 -20.62
CA ILE A 228 40.73 32.09 -19.92
C ILE A 228 40.82 31.85 -18.42
N SER A 229 41.99 32.18 -17.85
CA SER A 229 42.19 32.21 -16.41
C SER A 229 41.24 33.25 -15.78
N PRO A 230 40.53 32.93 -14.67
CA PRO A 230 39.70 33.90 -13.95
C PRO A 230 40.47 35.12 -13.41
N ARG A 231 41.81 35.14 -13.50
CA ARG A 231 42.67 36.25 -13.07
C ARG A 231 42.83 37.36 -14.11
N ASP A 232 42.36 37.19 -15.34
CA ASP A 232 42.61 38.16 -16.43
C ASP A 232 41.49 39.20 -16.62
N ARG A 233 40.62 39.38 -15.61
CA ARG A 233 39.60 40.44 -15.58
C ARG A 233 39.65 41.27 -14.30
N PHE A 234 40.81 41.88 -14.03
CA PHE A 234 40.96 43.09 -13.22
C PHE A 234 42.10 43.94 -13.79
#